data_AF-A0A967MT78-F1
#
_entry.id   AF-A0A967MT78-F1
#
_cell.length_a   1.000
_cell.length_b   1.000
_cell.length_c   1.000
_cell.angle_alpha   90.00
_cell.angle_beta   90.00
_cell.angle_gamma   90.00
#
_symmetry.space_group_name_H-M   'P 1'
#
loop_
_entity.id
_entity.type
_entity.pdbx_description
1 polymer ?
#
loop_
_entity_poly.entity_id
_entity_poly.type
_entity_poly.pdbx_seq_one_letter_code
_entity_poly.pdbx_strand_id
1 'polypeptide(L)'
;INEGSMLKMDIEQEVSSLASAAASAADIVTNKRSLKTTVLVEDGQTLVLGGLIDDTVRTRDEKVPLLGDIPLLGKLFSYKSTNKVKQNLMVFLHPTILRDTAVADYYTGEKYSYLRQKQLKRKREKAELMIE
;
A
#
# COMPACT_ATOMS: atom_id res chain seq x y z
N ILE A 1 -21.47 14.98 -15.11
CA ILE A 1 -20.54 15.56 -16.10
C ILE A 1 -20.98 17.00 -16.27
N ASN A 2 -20.10 17.97 -16.00
CA ASN A 2 -20.43 19.39 -16.20
C ASN A 2 -20.12 19.77 -17.67
N GLU A 3 -20.52 20.96 -18.12
CA GLU A 3 -20.38 21.41 -19.52
C GLU A 3 -18.91 21.57 -20.00
N GLY A 4 -17.93 21.47 -19.09
CA GLY A 4 -16.51 21.25 -19.38
C GLY A 4 -16.09 19.81 -19.04
N SER A 5 -14.95 19.33 -19.54
CA SER A 5 -14.40 17.97 -19.31
C SER A 5 -14.02 17.65 -17.84
N MET A 6 -14.81 18.13 -16.90
CA MET A 6 -14.63 18.12 -15.47
C MET A 6 -15.54 17.06 -14.85
N LEU A 7 -14.94 16.12 -14.14
CA LEU A 7 -15.62 15.05 -13.42
C LEU A 7 -15.64 15.40 -11.93
N LYS A 8 -16.84 15.45 -11.36
CA LYS A 8 -17.01 15.38 -9.91
C LYS A 8 -17.09 13.90 -9.53
N MET A 9 -16.21 13.46 -8.64
CA MET A 9 -16.12 12.07 -8.19
C MET A 9 -16.23 12.00 -6.68
N ASP A 10 -17.15 11.17 -6.21
CA ASP A 10 -17.25 10.77 -4.81
C ASP A 10 -16.52 9.43 -4.66
N ILE A 11 -15.42 9.43 -3.90
CA ILE A 11 -14.48 8.30 -3.83
C ILE A 11 -14.45 7.77 -2.42
N GLU A 12 -14.72 6.47 -2.28
CA GLU A 12 -14.55 5.70 -1.06
C GLU A 12 -13.57 4.56 -1.35
N GLN A 13 -12.37 4.65 -0.79
CA GLN A 13 -11.34 3.62 -0.89
C GLN A 13 -11.11 2.98 0.47
N GLU A 14 -11.10 1.66 0.50
CA GLU A 14 -10.78 0.90 1.70
C GLU A 14 -9.78 -0.22 1.36
N VAL A 15 -8.73 -0.32 2.18
CA VAL A 15 -7.81 -1.46 2.18
C VAL A 15 -7.79 -2.03 3.58
N SER A 16 -8.17 -3.30 3.71
CA SER A 16 -8.17 -4.02 4.97
C SER A 16 -7.20 -5.22 4.91
N SER A 17 -6.60 -5.52 6.05
CA SER A 17 -5.78 -6.71 6.24
C SER A 17 -5.97 -7.22 7.67
N LEU A 18 -5.78 -8.52 7.89
CA LEU A 18 -5.81 -9.07 9.24
C LEU A 18 -4.54 -8.66 9.98
N ALA A 19 -4.68 -8.13 11.18
CA ALA A 19 -3.55 -7.92 12.08
C ALA A 19 -3.19 -9.27 12.74
N SER A 20 -1.89 -9.52 12.91
CA SER A 20 -1.42 -10.66 13.70
C SER A 20 -2.03 -10.57 15.09
N ALA A 21 -2.83 -11.56 15.47
CA ALA A 21 -3.58 -11.57 16.72
C ALA A 21 -2.69 -11.19 17.90
N ALA A 22 -3.06 -10.14 18.64
CA ALA A 22 -2.54 -9.97 19.99
C ALA A 22 -3.05 -11.17 20.80
N ALA A 23 -2.18 -11.80 21.59
CA ALA A 23 -2.48 -13.00 22.39
C ALA A 23 -3.62 -12.84 23.42
N SER A 24 -4.31 -11.70 23.43
CA SER A 24 -5.39 -11.32 24.35
C SER A 24 -6.64 -10.76 23.67
N ALA A 25 -6.72 -10.75 22.34
CA ALA A 25 -7.92 -10.30 21.64
C ALA A 25 -8.96 -11.44 21.60
N ALA A 26 -10.17 -11.18 22.08
CA ALA A 26 -11.29 -12.13 22.00
C ALA A 26 -11.82 -12.30 20.56
N ASP A 27 -11.42 -11.43 19.63
CA ASP A 27 -11.86 -11.39 18.24
C ASP A 27 -10.70 -10.96 17.30
N ILE A 28 -10.90 -11.12 15.99
CA ILE A 28 -9.91 -10.83 14.95
C ILE A 28 -9.65 -9.32 14.88
N VAL A 29 -8.40 -8.92 15.05
CA VAL A 29 -7.99 -7.52 14.86
C VAL A 29 -7.68 -7.28 13.37
N THR A 30 -8.18 -6.19 12.80
CA THR A 30 -7.92 -5.82 11.40
C THR A 30 -7.22 -4.48 11.30
N ASN A 31 -6.22 -4.38 10.42
CA ASN A 31 -5.64 -3.11 10.00
C ASN A 31 -6.46 -2.55 8.84
N LYS A 32 -7.18 -1.46 9.08
CA LYS A 32 -8.02 -0.79 8.08
C LYS A 32 -7.42 0.56 7.71
N ARG A 33 -7.30 0.82 6.42
CA ARG A 33 -6.97 2.13 5.84
C ARG A 33 -8.14 2.56 4.96
N SER A 34 -8.80 3.65 5.31
CA SER A 34 -9.97 4.16 4.57
C SER A 34 -9.78 5.62 4.18
N LEU A 35 -10.20 5.97 2.97
CA LEU A 35 -10.21 7.33 2.42
C LEU A 35 -11.59 7.62 1.84
N LYS A 36 -12.23 8.70 2.30
CA LYS A 36 -13.49 9.22 1.75
C LYS A 36 -13.28 10.67 1.33
N THR A 37 -13.41 10.95 0.04
CA THR A 37 -13.15 12.28 -0.50
C THR A 37 -14.04 12.57 -1.70
N THR A 38 -14.38 13.84 -1.88
CA THR A 38 -15.05 14.33 -3.09
C THR A 38 -14.05 15.20 -3.83
N VAL A 39 -13.72 14.81 -5.05
CA VAL A 39 -12.77 15.54 -5.89
C VAL A 39 -13.42 15.99 -7.19
N LEU A 40 -12.91 17.09 -7.72
CA LEU A 40 -13.29 17.63 -9.00
C LEU A 40 -12.01 17.66 -9.84
N VAL A 41 -12.01 16.89 -10.93
CA VAL A 41 -10.81 16.57 -11.71
C VAL A 41 -11.11 16.66 -13.20
N GLU A 42 -10.12 17.05 -14.00
CA GLU A 42 -10.22 17.10 -15.45
C GLU A 42 -9.89 15.74 -16.07
N ASP A 43 -10.52 15.42 -17.20
CA ASP A 43 -10.25 14.22 -17.97
C ASP A 43 -8.76 14.07 -18.35
N GLY A 44 -8.20 12.88 -18.15
CA GLY A 44 -6.82 12.56 -18.52
C GLY A 44 -5.72 13.13 -17.61
N GLN A 45 -6.07 13.84 -16.53
CA GLN A 45 -5.08 14.34 -15.57
C GLN A 45 -4.97 13.44 -14.34
N THR A 46 -3.75 13.13 -13.93
CA THR A 46 -3.52 12.37 -12.69
C THR A 46 -3.55 13.30 -11.48
N LEU A 47 -4.47 13.05 -10.55
CA LEU A 47 -4.61 13.78 -9.29
C LEU A 47 -4.11 12.93 -8.11
N VAL A 48 -3.44 13.57 -7.14
CA VAL A 48 -3.10 12.96 -5.85
C VAL A 48 -4.28 13.17 -4.90
N LEU A 49 -4.94 12.08 -4.50
CA LEU A 49 -6.08 12.12 -3.57
C LEU A 49 -5.63 12.29 -2.11
N GLY A 50 -4.44 11.80 -1.80
CA GLY A 50 -3.86 11.86 -0.47
C GLY A 50 -2.75 10.84 -0.27
N GLY A 51 -2.20 10.81 0.94
CA GLY A 51 -1.16 9.86 1.34
C GLY A 51 -0.93 9.86 2.84
N LEU A 52 -0.26 8.83 3.33
CA LEU A 52 0.20 8.70 4.71
C LEU A 52 1.70 8.44 4.70
N ILE A 53 2.47 9.30 5.37
CA ILE A 53 3.86 9.05 5.69
C ILE A 53 3.93 8.76 7.18
N ASP A 54 4.32 7.54 7.53
CA ASP A 54 4.50 7.09 8.91
C ASP A 54 5.98 6.79 9.15
N ASP A 55 6.54 7.34 10.23
CA ASP A 55 7.93 7.13 10.65
C ASP A 55 7.93 6.69 12.12
N THR A 56 8.16 5.40 12.33
CA THR A 56 8.14 4.78 13.65
C THR A 56 9.57 4.39 14.06
N VAL A 57 10.04 4.95 15.17
CA VAL A 57 11.31 4.59 15.79
C VAL A 57 11.03 3.82 17.09
N ARG A 58 11.48 2.57 17.17
CA ARG A 58 11.42 1.73 18.37
C ARG A 58 12.82 1.46 18.88
N THR A 59 13.12 1.96 20.07
CA THR A 59 14.37 1.67 20.78
C THR A 59 14.06 0.67 21.90
N ARG A 60 14.80 -0.45 21.92
CA ARG A 60 14.78 -1.44 22.99
C ARG A 60 16.16 -1.46 23.63
N ASP A 61 16.20 -1.10 24.90
CA ASP A 61 17.41 -1.13 25.71
C ASP A 61 17.26 -2.21 26.79
N GLU A 62 18.12 -3.22 26.75
CA GLU A 62 18.19 -4.31 27.74
C GLU A 62 19.56 -4.24 28.42
N LYS A 63 19.62 -4.19 29.75
CA LYS A 63 20.90 -4.09 30.48
C LYS A 63 20.89 -4.92 31.76
N VAL A 64 22.07 -5.41 32.14
CA VAL A 64 22.26 -6.07 33.44
C VAL A 64 22.27 -5.01 34.54
N PRO A 65 21.46 -5.14 35.62
CA PRO A 65 21.49 -4.22 36.76
C PRO A 65 22.90 -4.13 37.37
N LEU A 66 23.30 -2.97 37.87
CA LEU A 66 24.65 -2.61 38.35
C LEU A 66 25.74 -2.58 37.26
N LEU A 67 25.96 -3.68 36.53
CA LEU A 67 27.06 -3.80 35.56
C LEU A 67 26.85 -2.95 34.30
N GLY A 68 25.60 -2.77 33.88
CA GLY A 68 25.25 -1.99 32.69
C GLY A 68 25.45 -0.47 32.84
N ASP A 69 25.58 0.02 34.09
CA ASP A 69 25.72 1.46 34.38
C ASP A 69 27.19 1.87 34.62
N ILE A 70 28.14 0.94 34.56
CA ILE A 70 29.57 1.24 34.74
C ILE A 70 30.07 2.09 33.56
N PRO A 71 30.62 3.30 33.78
CA PRO A 71 31.23 4.07 32.72
C PRO A 71 32.39 3.30 32.08
N LEU A 72 32.61 3.48 30.77
CA LEU A 72 33.58 2.73 29.95
C LEU A 72 33.22 1.25 29.66
N LEU A 73 32.79 0.48 30.66
CA LEU A 73 32.58 -0.98 30.55
C LEU A 73 31.12 -1.43 30.39
N GLY A 74 30.15 -0.59 30.73
CA GLY A 74 28.72 -0.92 30.73
C GLY A 74 28.15 -1.30 29.35
N LYS A 75 28.84 -0.93 28.25
CA LYS A 75 28.46 -1.35 26.88
C LYS A 75 28.65 -2.85 26.61
N LEU A 76 29.52 -3.54 27.37
CA LEU A 76 29.68 -4.99 27.25
C LEU A 76 28.54 -5.77 27.94
N PHE A 77 27.80 -5.10 28.84
CA PHE A 77 26.72 -5.68 29.65
C PHE A 77 25.35 -5.05 29.36
N SER A 78 25.24 -4.33 28.25
CA SER A 78 23.99 -3.76 27.75
C SER A 78 23.83 -4.06 26.27
N TYR A 79 22.59 -4.30 25.86
CA TYR A 79 22.17 -4.51 24.50
C TYR A 79 21.17 -3.41 24.12
N LYS A 80 21.47 -2.72 23.02
CA LYS A 80 20.62 -1.67 22.46
C LYS A 80 20.23 -2.04 21.04
N SER A 81 18.93 -2.13 20.80
CA SER A 81 18.36 -2.37 19.49
C SER A 81 17.47 -1.20 19.09
N THR A 82 17.85 -0.51 18.01
CA THR A 82 17.03 0.56 17.41
C THR A 82 16.45 0.05 16.10
N ASN A 83 15.12 -0.01 16.03
CA ASN A 83 14.39 -0.33 14.80
C ASN A 83 13.71 0.94 14.26
N LYS A 84 13.94 1.26 12.99
CA LYS A 84 13.34 2.41 12.31
C LYS A 84 12.51 1.89 11.14
N VAL A 85 11.22 2.20 11.14
CA VAL A 85 10.28 1.78 10.10
C VAL A 85 9.64 3.02 9.49
N LYS A 86 9.91 3.26 8.20
CA LYS A 86 9.26 4.30 7.42
C LYS A 86 8.27 3.68 6.43
N GLN A 87 7.02 4.11 6.45
CA GLN A 87 5.98 3.71 5.51
C GLN A 87 5.51 4.93 4.72
N ASN A 88 5.49 4.82 3.39
CA ASN A 88 4.95 5.86 2.51
C ASN A 88 3.78 5.25 1.73
N LEU A 89 2.61 5.83 1.88
CA LEU A 89 1.41 5.50 1.13
C LEU A 89 0.98 6.73 0.34
N MET A 90 0.75 6.58 -0.96
CA MET A 90 0.19 7.62 -1.81
C MET A 90 -0.94 7.02 -2.64
N VAL A 91 -2.00 7.80 -2.82
CA VAL A 91 -3.17 7.42 -3.62
C VAL A 91 -3.29 8.38 -4.79
N PHE A 92 -3.22 7.83 -5.99
CA PHE A 92 -3.36 8.56 -7.25
C PHE A 92 -4.64 8.13 -7.95
N LEU A 93 -5.25 9.07 -8.66
CA LEU A 93 -6.41 8.84 -9.51
C LEU A 93 -6.15 9.42 -10.88
N HIS A 94 -6.44 8.65 -11.92
CA HIS A 94 -6.41 9.10 -13.31
C HIS A 94 -7.78 8.82 -13.93
N PRO A 95 -8.66 9.82 -14.05
CA PRO A 95 -9.95 9.68 -14.69
C PRO A 95 -9.79 9.67 -16.22
N THR A 96 -10.60 8.87 -16.89
CA THR A 96 -10.68 8.85 -18.36
C THR A 96 -12.13 8.80 -18.80
N ILE A 97 -12.57 9.77 -19.59
CA ILE A 97 -13.92 9.81 -20.17
C ILE A 97 -13.93 9.06 -21.50
N LEU A 98 -14.67 7.96 -21.55
CA LEU A 98 -14.91 7.22 -22.79
C LEU A 98 -16.18 7.77 -23.45
N ARG A 99 -16.02 8.61 -24.49
CA ARG A 99 -17.13 9.28 -25.18
C ARG A 99 -17.73 8.45 -26.33
N ASP A 100 -16.91 7.62 -26.97
CA ASP A 100 -17.29 6.79 -28.12
C ASP A 100 -16.98 5.32 -27.84
N THR A 101 -17.81 4.44 -28.39
CA THR A 101 -17.62 2.99 -28.46
C THR A 101 -16.25 2.61 -29.03
N ALA A 102 -15.80 3.25 -30.11
CA ALA A 102 -14.49 2.97 -30.70
C ALA A 102 -13.34 3.24 -29.72
N VAL A 103 -13.45 4.32 -28.93
CA VAL A 103 -12.48 4.67 -27.90
C VAL A 103 -12.54 3.66 -26.74
N ALA A 104 -13.74 3.29 -26.31
CA ALA A 104 -13.94 2.29 -25.25
C ALA A 104 -13.37 0.92 -25.64
N ASP A 105 -13.56 0.50 -26.89
CA ASP A 105 -13.06 -0.77 -27.43
C ASP A 105 -11.53 -0.77 -27.50
N TYR A 106 -10.91 0.36 -27.88
CA TYR A 106 -9.46 0.52 -27.86
C TYR A 106 -8.89 0.31 -26.45
N TYR A 107 -9.38 1.05 -25.45
CA TYR A 107 -8.91 0.93 -24.07
C TYR A 107 -9.16 -0.47 -23.49
N THR A 108 -10.32 -1.06 -23.78
CA THR A 108 -10.67 -2.40 -23.29
C THR A 108 -9.83 -3.49 -23.95
N GLY A 109 -9.62 -3.40 -25.26
CA GLY A 109 -8.80 -4.34 -26.04
C GLY A 109 -7.35 -4.35 -25.58
N GLU A 110 -6.76 -3.18 -25.33
CA GLU A 110 -5.40 -3.06 -24.80
C GLU A 110 -5.29 -3.73 -23.43
N LYS A 111 -6.20 -3.42 -22.49
CA LYS A 111 -6.20 -4.03 -21.14
C LYS A 111 -6.44 -5.53 -21.17
N TYR A 112 -7.36 -6.01 -22.02
CA TYR A 112 -7.65 -7.43 -22.18
C TYR A 112 -6.42 -8.21 -22.67
N SER A 113 -5.76 -7.70 -23.72
CA SER A 113 -4.58 -8.34 -24.29
C SER A 113 -3.43 -8.41 -23.28
N TYR A 114 -3.20 -7.34 -22.53
CA TYR A 114 -2.21 -7.30 -21.45
C TYR A 114 -2.48 -8.36 -20.37
N LEU A 115 -3.73 -8.47 -19.89
CA LEU A 115 -4.10 -9.46 -18.89
C LEU A 115 -3.96 -10.89 -19.42
N ARG A 116 -4.36 -11.13 -20.68
CA ARG A 116 -4.23 -12.44 -21.33
C ARG A 116 -2.78 -12.88 -21.41
N GLN A 117 -1.88 -11.99 -21.83
CA GLN A 117 -0.45 -12.28 -21.89
C GLN A 117 0.13 -12.58 -20.49
N LYS A 118 -0.26 -11.80 -19.47
CA LYS A 118 0.17 -12.04 -18.08
C LYS A 118 -0.32 -13.37 -17.51
N GLN A 119 -1.51 -13.83 -17.92
CA GLN A 119 -2.03 -15.16 -17.55
C GLN A 119 -1.24 -16.28 -18.23
N LEU A 120 -0.93 -16.14 -19.52
CA LEU A 120 -0.14 -17.12 -20.27
C LEU A 120 1.27 -17.23 -19.70
N LYS A 121 1.91 -16.10 -19.40
CA LYS A 121 3.23 -16.07 -18.76
C LYS A 121 3.21 -16.81 -17.42
N ARG A 122 2.25 -16.51 -16.54
CA ARG A 122 2.09 -17.20 -15.25
C ARG A 122 1.82 -18.70 -15.40
N LYS A 123 1.04 -19.11 -16.39
CA LYS A 123 0.79 -20.54 -16.68
C LYS A 123 2.07 -21.25 -17.12
N ARG A 124 2.86 -20.60 -17.98
CA ARG A 124 4.14 -21.12 -18.45
C ARG A 124 5.16 -21.25 -17.32
N GLU A 125 5.36 -20.19 -16.53
CA GLU A 125 6.24 -20.22 -15.34
C GLU A 125 5.83 -21.35 -14.38
N LYS A 126 4.53 -21.51 -14.13
CA LYS A 126 4.02 -22.59 -13.28
C LYS A 126 4.26 -23.98 -13.87
N ALA A 127 4.20 -24.13 -15.20
CA ALA A 127 4.48 -25.40 -15.87
C ALA A 127 5.97 -25.75 -15.84
N GLU A 128 6.85 -24.76 -15.99
CA GLU A 128 8.31 -24.93 -15.87
C GLU A 128 8.69 -25.37 -14.45
N LEU A 129 8.09 -24.80 -13.41
CA LEU A 129 8.30 -25.19 -12.00
C LEU A 129 7.75 -26.59 -11.63
N MET A 130 6.91 -27.22 -12.46
CA MET A 130 6.40 -28.58 -12.21
C MET A 130 7.27 -29.68 -12.82
N ILE A 131 8.25 -29.31 -13.65
CA ILE A 131 9.11 -30.26 -14.37
C ILE A 131 10.45 -30.44 -13.64
N GLU A 132 10.76 -29.57 -12.67
CA GLU A 132 11.89 -29.67 -11.72
C GLU A 132 11.48 -30.41 -10.44
#